data_AF-A0A534J294-F1
#
_entry.id   AF-A0A534J294-F1
#
_cell.length_a   1.000
_cell.length_b   1.000
_cell.length_c   1.000
_cell.angle_alpha   90.00
_cell.angle_beta   90.00
_cell.angle_gamma   90.00
#
_symmetry.space_group_name_H-M   'P 1'
#
loop_
_entity.id
_entity.type
_entity.pdbx_description
1 polymer ?
#
loop_
_entity_poly.entity_id
_entity_poly.type
_entity_poly.pdbx_seq_one_letter_code
_entity_poly.pdbx_strand_id
1 'polypeptide(L)'
;MEVPLAYAASRRHRSPPTLPFGWGAVTVLLVGAGLLIGGIVMILYGMLGFLMGTIGAATSGSFSVGGFFQTFFGAIILFVIGGVLAGIGGWLVRLWWIFLLIGAVTGGGSGGDTVRARDEMRAGDVRVRCRACGRLNPEEARFCLSCGQAV
;
A
#
# COMPACT_ATOMS: atom_id res chain seq x y z
N MET A 1 45.31 19.68 -15.80
CA MET A 1 44.77 19.32 -14.47
C MET A 1 43.32 18.93 -14.68
N GLU A 2 43.07 17.63 -14.78
CA GLU A 2 41.73 17.09 -15.00
C GLU A 2 41.25 16.53 -13.67
N VAL A 3 40.17 17.09 -13.14
CA VAL A 3 39.59 16.70 -11.85
C VAL A 3 38.85 15.38 -12.08
N PRO A 4 39.19 14.27 -11.41
CA PRO A 4 38.44 13.04 -11.58
C PRO A 4 37.05 13.20 -10.95
N LEU A 5 36.03 12.95 -11.77
CA LEU A 5 34.61 12.80 -11.43
C LEU A 5 34.41 11.65 -10.41
N ALA A 6 34.81 11.86 -9.17
CA ALA A 6 34.69 10.90 -8.08
C ALA A 6 33.71 11.40 -7.01
N TYR A 7 32.52 11.81 -7.42
CA TYR A 7 31.37 11.92 -6.52
C TYR A 7 30.07 11.73 -7.31
N ALA A 8 29.91 10.53 -7.89
CA ALA A 8 28.57 10.09 -8.24
C ALA A 8 27.82 9.86 -6.93
N ALA A 9 27.05 10.87 -6.52
CA ALA A 9 26.13 10.77 -5.40
C ALA A 9 25.27 9.52 -5.61
N SER A 10 25.35 8.58 -4.66
CA SER A 10 24.48 7.42 -4.63
C SER A 10 23.04 7.91 -4.68
N ARG A 11 22.34 7.65 -5.81
CA ARG A 11 20.92 7.97 -5.91
C ARG A 11 20.24 7.21 -4.77
N ARG A 12 19.66 7.94 -3.81
CA ARG A 12 18.83 7.36 -2.76
C ARG A 12 17.69 6.60 -3.43
N HIS A 13 17.85 5.30 -3.57
CA HIS A 13 16.79 4.41 -3.98
C HIS A 13 15.83 4.33 -2.80
N ARG A 14 14.68 4.99 -2.91
CA ARG A 14 13.61 4.85 -1.91
C ARG A 14 12.99 3.48 -2.14
N SER A 15 13.26 2.55 -1.23
CA SER A 15 12.53 1.30 -1.18
C SER A 15 11.03 1.58 -1.10
N PRO A 16 10.20 0.81 -1.82
CA PRO A 16 8.76 1.01 -1.79
C PRO A 16 8.24 0.80 -0.35
N PRO A 17 7.24 1.59 0.09
CA PRO A 17 6.68 1.47 1.43
C PRO A 17 5.96 0.12 1.58
N THR A 18 6.61 -0.83 2.25
CA THR A 18 6.05 -2.12 2.63
C THR A 18 5.49 -2.03 4.06
N LEU A 19 4.27 -2.55 4.28
CA LEU A 19 3.63 -2.57 5.59
C LEU A 19 4.20 -3.72 6.46
N PRO A 20 4.07 -3.67 7.80
CA PRO A 20 4.54 -4.73 8.72
C PRO A 20 3.92 -6.11 8.49
N PHE A 21 2.89 -6.22 7.63
CA PHE A 21 2.21 -7.46 7.27
C PHE A 21 2.69 -8.07 5.94
N GLY A 22 3.70 -7.49 5.29
CA GLY A 22 4.24 -7.98 4.00
C GLY A 22 3.43 -7.59 2.76
N TRP A 23 2.28 -6.94 2.93
CA TRP A 23 1.48 -6.38 1.84
C TRP A 23 1.97 -4.97 1.47
N GLY A 24 2.04 -4.64 0.18
CA GLY A 24 2.38 -3.29 -0.27
C GLY A 24 1.28 -2.29 0.13
N ALA A 25 1.64 -1.04 0.43
CA ALA A 25 0.64 0.00 0.74
C ALA A 25 -0.42 0.14 -0.38
N VAL A 26 0.00 -0.09 -1.63
CA VAL A 26 -0.86 -0.08 -2.82
C VAL A 26 -1.88 -1.21 -2.81
N THR A 27 -1.52 -2.42 -2.36
CA THR A 27 -2.44 -3.57 -2.38
C THR A 27 -3.58 -3.39 -1.39
N VAL A 28 -3.32 -2.84 -0.20
CA VAL A 28 -4.37 -2.56 0.80
C VAL A 28 -5.33 -1.50 0.28
N LEU A 29 -4.80 -0.47 -0.40
CA LEU A 29 -5.61 0.59 -1.01
C LEU A 29 -6.49 0.06 -2.13
N LEU A 30 -5.94 -0.78 -3.02
CA LEU A 30 -6.69 -1.38 -4.13
C LEU A 30 -7.79 -2.31 -3.63
N VAL A 31 -7.52 -3.13 -2.62
CA VAL A 31 -8.52 -4.01 -1.99
C VAL A 31 -9.60 -3.17 -1.30
N GLY A 32 -9.21 -2.16 -0.51
CA GLY A 32 -10.15 -1.27 0.16
C GLY A 32 -11.04 -0.51 -0.82
N ALA A 33 -10.46 0.03 -1.90
CA ALA A 33 -11.20 0.71 -2.96
C ALA A 33 -12.15 -0.24 -3.70
N GLY A 34 -11.70 -1.45 -4.01
CA GLY A 34 -12.53 -2.47 -4.67
C GLY A 34 -13.75 -2.86 -3.82
N LEU A 35 -13.56 -3.12 -2.53
CA LEU A 35 -14.65 -3.43 -1.60
C LEU A 35 -15.62 -2.26 -1.43
N LEU A 36 -15.10 -1.03 -1.36
CA LEU A 36 -15.91 0.18 -1.26
C LEU A 36 -16.78 0.36 -2.51
N ILE A 37 -16.17 0.34 -3.70
CA ILE A 37 -16.87 0.51 -4.98
C ILE A 37 -17.89 -0.62 -5.16
N GLY A 38 -17.51 -1.87 -4.93
CA GLY A 38 -18.41 -3.02 -5.03
C GLY A 38 -19.60 -2.92 -4.08
N GLY A 39 -19.37 -2.51 -2.83
CA GLY A 39 -20.42 -2.29 -1.84
C GLY A 39 -21.39 -1.18 -2.24
N ILE A 40 -20.88 -0.04 -2.72
CA ILE A 40 -21.69 1.08 -3.22
C ILE A 40 -22.53 0.65 -4.42
N VAL A 41 -21.94 -0.08 -5.38
CA VAL A 41 -22.66 -0.56 -6.56
C VAL A 41 -23.79 -1.52 -6.16
N MET A 42 -23.57 -2.44 -5.21
CA MET A 42 -24.62 -3.30 -4.69
C MET A 42 -25.75 -2.51 -4.01
N ILE A 43 -25.41 -1.49 -3.21
CA ILE A 43 -26.40 -0.61 -2.56
C ILE A 43 -27.24 0.10 -3.61
N LEU A 44 -26.61 0.69 -4.64
CA LEU A 44 -27.31 1.38 -5.71
C LEU A 44 -28.22 0.42 -6.48
N TYR A 45 -27.75 -0.79 -6.78
CA TYR A 45 -28.54 -1.82 -7.44
C TYR A 45 -29.76 -2.23 -6.60
N GLY A 46 -29.58 -2.47 -5.30
CA GLY A 46 -30.68 -2.78 -4.38
C GLY A 46 -31.69 -1.64 -4.26
N MET A 47 -31.21 -0.40 -4.18
CA MET A 47 -32.05 0.80 -4.11
C MET A 47 -32.87 1.00 -5.39
N LEU A 48 -32.24 0.90 -6.56
CA LEU A 48 -32.92 1.02 -7.85
C LEU A 48 -33.95 -0.10 -8.04
N GLY A 49 -33.58 -1.34 -7.71
CA GLY A 49 -34.48 -2.48 -7.75
C GLY A 49 -35.70 -2.32 -6.85
N PHE A 50 -35.50 -1.81 -5.63
CA PHE A 50 -36.61 -1.49 -4.73
C PHE A 50 -37.52 -0.39 -5.26
N LEU A 51 -36.95 0.70 -5.78
CA LEU A 51 -37.72 1.83 -6.30
C LEU A 51 -38.58 1.39 -7.48
N MET A 52 -37.99 0.66 -8.44
CA MET A 52 -38.69 0.14 -9.60
C MET A 52 -39.75 -0.90 -9.22
N GLY A 53 -39.45 -1.78 -8.25
CA GLY A 53 -40.42 -2.73 -7.70
C GLY A 53 -41.62 -2.05 -7.05
N THR A 54 -41.37 -0.97 -6.30
CA THR A 54 -42.43 -0.19 -5.63
C THR A 54 -43.31 0.55 -6.64
N ILE A 55 -42.71 1.18 -7.66
CA ILE A 55 -43.45 1.83 -8.75
C ILE A 55 -44.28 0.82 -9.54
N GLY A 56 -43.71 -0.36 -9.83
CA GLY A 56 -44.42 -1.45 -10.51
C GLY A 56 -45.63 -1.94 -9.71
N ALA A 57 -45.48 -2.12 -8.39
CA ALA A 57 -46.58 -2.50 -7.52
C ALA A 57 -47.68 -1.43 -7.45
N ALA A 58 -47.30 -0.15 -7.39
CA ALA A 58 -48.25 0.97 -7.32
C ALA A 58 -49.02 1.25 -8.63
N THR A 59 -48.44 0.88 -9.77
CA THR A 59 -49.06 1.06 -11.10
C THR A 59 -49.83 -0.16 -11.58
N SER A 60 -49.70 -1.30 -10.88
CA SER A 60 -50.41 -2.54 -11.21
C SER A 60 -51.87 -2.49 -10.75
N GLY A 61 -52.79 -3.04 -11.56
CA GLY A 61 -54.23 -3.11 -11.25
C GLY A 61 -54.59 -4.05 -10.09
N SER A 62 -53.61 -4.75 -9.51
CA SER A 62 -53.78 -5.66 -8.38
C SER A 62 -52.53 -5.63 -7.49
N PHE A 63 -52.65 -5.16 -6.26
CA PHE A 63 -51.53 -5.10 -5.31
C PHE A 63 -51.25 -6.48 -4.71
N SER A 64 -50.07 -7.04 -4.99
CA SER A 64 -49.59 -8.27 -4.34
C SER A 64 -48.68 -7.93 -3.17
N VAL A 65 -49.21 -8.12 -1.95
CA VAL A 65 -48.47 -7.95 -0.69
C VAL A 65 -47.21 -8.82 -0.67
N GLY A 66 -47.31 -10.07 -1.14
CA GLY A 66 -46.18 -11.01 -1.17
C GLY A 66 -45.06 -10.56 -2.12
N GLY A 67 -45.42 -10.06 -3.30
CA GLY A 67 -44.44 -9.53 -4.26
C GLY A 67 -43.74 -8.28 -3.75
N PHE A 68 -44.48 -7.38 -3.09
CA PHE A 68 -43.91 -6.22 -2.44
C PHE A 68 -42.86 -6.62 -1.37
N PHE A 69 -43.21 -7.50 -0.43
CA PHE A 69 -42.28 -7.91 0.62
C PHE A 69 -41.04 -8.63 0.07
N GLN A 70 -41.17 -9.43 -0.99
CA GLN A 70 -40.03 -10.08 -1.62
C GLN A 70 -39.01 -9.06 -2.17
N THR A 71 -39.50 -8.02 -2.85
CA THR A 71 -38.61 -6.94 -3.35
C THR A 71 -38.01 -6.11 -2.22
N PHE A 72 -38.79 -5.83 -1.17
CA PHE A 72 -38.34 -5.11 0.02
C PHE A 72 -37.24 -5.86 0.77
N PHE A 73 -37.45 -7.13 1.10
CA PHE A 73 -36.44 -7.95 1.79
C PHE A 73 -35.21 -8.19 0.91
N GLY A 74 -35.39 -8.39 -0.40
CA GLY A 74 -34.28 -8.47 -1.34
C GLY A 74 -33.40 -7.22 -1.34
N ALA A 75 -34.04 -6.04 -1.30
CA ALA A 75 -33.33 -4.78 -1.19
C ALA A 75 -32.59 -4.64 0.15
N ILE A 76 -33.22 -4.97 1.28
CA ILE A 76 -32.58 -4.94 2.61
C ILE A 76 -31.32 -5.81 2.62
N ILE A 77 -31.38 -7.02 2.07
CA ILE A 77 -30.22 -7.93 2.03
C ILE A 77 -29.06 -7.28 1.26
N LEU A 78 -29.35 -6.66 0.10
CA LEU A 78 -28.34 -5.96 -0.68
C LEU A 78 -27.79 -4.72 0.05
N PHE A 79 -28.62 -4.00 0.79
CA PHE A 79 -28.18 -2.88 1.63
C PHE A 79 -27.28 -3.35 2.78
N VAL A 80 -27.58 -4.47 3.43
CA VAL A 80 -26.76 -5.01 4.52
C VAL A 80 -25.42 -5.50 3.98
N ILE A 81 -25.44 -6.32 2.93
CA ILE A 81 -24.22 -6.87 2.33
C ILE A 81 -23.35 -5.75 1.74
N GLY A 82 -23.96 -4.87 0.95
CA GLY A 82 -23.28 -3.72 0.37
C GLY A 82 -22.78 -2.74 1.42
N GLY A 83 -23.53 -2.55 2.51
CA GLY A 83 -23.14 -1.72 3.66
C GLY A 83 -21.93 -2.29 4.41
N VAL A 84 -21.90 -3.60 4.64
CA VAL A 84 -20.74 -4.28 5.26
C VAL A 84 -19.51 -4.18 4.35
N LEU A 85 -19.66 -4.45 3.05
CA LEU A 85 -18.58 -4.33 2.06
C LEU A 85 -18.02 -2.91 2.00
N ALA A 86 -18.91 -1.92 1.89
CA ALA A 86 -18.53 -0.51 1.87
C ALA A 86 -17.91 -0.06 3.19
N GLY A 87 -18.40 -0.55 4.33
CA GLY A 87 -17.86 -0.28 5.65
C GLY A 87 -16.43 -0.80 5.82
N ILE A 88 -16.18 -2.05 5.44
CA ILE A 88 -14.83 -2.64 5.45
C ILE A 88 -13.90 -1.88 4.51
N GLY A 89 -14.35 -1.61 3.27
CA GLY A 89 -13.59 -0.85 2.29
C GLY A 89 -13.20 0.56 2.79
N GLY A 90 -14.15 1.29 3.37
CA GLY A 90 -13.93 2.61 3.95
C GLY A 90 -12.98 2.60 5.14
N TRP A 91 -13.06 1.58 6.01
CA TRP A 91 -12.15 1.43 7.14
C TRP A 91 -10.71 1.16 6.69
N LEU A 92 -10.50 0.33 5.67
CA LEU A 92 -9.17 0.08 5.09
C LEU A 92 -8.54 1.34 4.49
N VAL A 93 -9.32 2.14 3.76
CA VAL A 93 -8.85 3.45 3.25
C VAL A 93 -8.50 4.40 4.39
N ARG A 94 -9.25 4.36 5.50
CA ARG A 94 -8.97 5.17 6.69
C ARG A 94 -7.67 4.75 7.38
N LEU A 95 -7.40 3.46 7.52
CA LEU A 95 -6.12 2.98 8.04
C LEU A 95 -4.96 3.47 7.17
N TRP A 96 -5.12 3.43 5.84
CA TRP A 96 -4.12 3.95 4.92
C TRP A 96 -3.80 5.44 5.15
N TRP A 97 -4.82 6.28 5.33
CA TRP A 97 -4.63 7.70 5.67
C TRP A 97 -3.89 7.90 6.99
N ILE A 98 -4.22 7.10 8.01
CA ILE A 98 -3.53 7.14 9.31
C ILE A 98 -2.06 6.78 9.15
N PHE A 99 -1.72 5.77 8.34
CA PHE A 99 -0.32 5.43 8.07
C PHE A 99 0.44 6.55 7.35
N LEU A 100 -0.19 7.23 6.39
CA LEU A 100 0.44 8.40 5.74
C LEU A 100 0.68 9.53 6.73
N LEU A 101 -0.30 9.84 7.59
CA LEU A 101 -0.16 10.90 8.58
C LEU A 101 0.90 10.57 9.63
N ILE A 102 0.92 9.34 10.14
CA ILE A 102 1.96 8.90 11.08
C ILE A 102 3.32 8.95 10.39
N GLY A 103 3.45 8.45 9.16
CA GLY A 103 4.70 8.52 8.40
C GLY A 103 5.15 9.96 8.07
N ALA A 104 4.21 10.89 7.92
CA ALA A 104 4.51 12.31 7.73
C ALA A 104 4.95 13.00 9.04
N VAL A 105 4.30 12.67 10.17
CA VAL A 105 4.55 13.28 11.48
C VAL A 105 5.82 12.75 12.14
N THR A 106 6.14 11.46 11.99
CA THR A 106 7.34 10.87 12.62
C THR A 106 8.63 11.19 11.87
N GLY A 107 8.57 11.90 10.72
CA GLY A 107 9.74 12.35 9.96
C GLY A 107 10.64 11.23 9.40
N GLY A 108 10.30 9.97 9.65
CA GLY A 108 11.03 8.79 9.25
C GLY A 108 10.17 7.99 8.29
N GLY A 109 10.68 7.79 7.07
CA GLY A 109 10.10 6.83 6.15
C GLY A 109 9.77 5.53 6.88
N SER A 110 8.48 5.17 6.83
CA SER A 110 7.94 3.83 7.05
C SER A 110 8.92 2.79 7.62
N GLY A 111 8.84 2.56 8.94
CA GLY A 111 9.16 1.28 9.58
C GLY A 111 10.46 0.60 9.14
N GLY A 112 11.61 1.20 9.49
CA GLY A 112 12.93 0.59 9.34
C GLY A 112 13.34 -0.30 10.52
N ASP A 113 12.46 -1.16 11.04
CA ASP A 113 12.80 -2.21 12.02
C ASP A 113 12.85 -3.59 11.34
N THR A 114 13.53 -3.68 10.19
CA THR A 114 13.98 -4.98 9.71
C THR A 114 15.47 -5.09 9.92
N VAL A 115 15.89 -6.11 10.67
CA VAL A 115 17.30 -6.49 10.90
C VAL A 115 18.08 -6.54 9.57
N ARG A 116 17.38 -6.86 8.48
CA ARG A 116 17.87 -6.87 7.10
C ARG A 116 18.29 -5.50 6.55
N ALA A 117 17.56 -4.42 6.85
CA ALA A 117 17.99 -3.06 6.47
C ALA A 117 19.21 -2.59 7.28
N ARG A 118 19.37 -3.09 8.51
CA ARG A 118 20.57 -2.84 9.33
C ARG A 118 21.79 -3.60 8.80
N ASP A 119 21.60 -4.79 8.25
CA ASP A 119 22.67 -5.57 7.61
C ASP A 119 23.09 -4.95 6.27
N GLU A 120 22.14 -4.44 5.47
CA GLU A 120 22.45 -3.72 4.22
C GLU A 120 23.16 -2.38 4.49
N MET A 121 22.82 -1.66 5.56
CA MET A 121 23.58 -0.47 5.98
C MET A 121 24.95 -0.79 6.57
N ARG A 122 25.15 -1.98 7.16
CA ARG A 122 26.48 -2.42 7.60
C ARG A 122 27.36 -2.88 6.43
N ALA A 123 26.78 -3.49 5.41
CA ALA A 123 27.52 -3.94 4.23
C ALA A 123 27.93 -2.78 3.29
N GLY A 124 27.25 -1.62 3.37
CA GLY A 124 27.47 -0.52 2.43
C GLY A 124 28.69 0.38 2.68
N ASP A 125 29.35 0.31 3.85
CA ASP A 125 30.37 1.31 4.22
C ASP A 125 31.64 0.76 4.89
N VAL A 126 31.83 -0.57 4.96
CA VAL A 126 33.08 -1.13 5.47
C VAL A 126 34.15 -1.04 4.39
N ARG A 127 34.91 0.05 4.45
CA ARG A 127 36.08 0.28 3.59
C ARG A 127 37.36 -0.05 4.35
N VAL A 128 38.17 -0.96 3.82
CA VAL A 128 39.46 -1.33 4.41
C VAL A 128 40.52 -0.33 3.95
N ARG A 129 41.29 0.21 4.88
CA ARG A 129 42.35 1.19 4.59
C ARG A 129 43.66 0.45 4.28
N CYS A 130 44.18 0.65 3.07
CA CYS A 130 45.46 0.08 2.65
C CYS A 130 46.60 0.63 3.53
N ARG A 131 47.45 -0.27 4.06
CA ARG A 131 48.60 0.10 4.91
C ARG A 131 49.74 0.77 4.15
N ALA A 132 49.85 0.54 2.84
CA ALA A 132 50.95 1.08 2.03
C ALA A 132 50.70 2.52 1.55
N CYS A 133 49.47 2.86 1.14
CA CYS A 133 49.15 4.18 0.58
C CYS A 133 48.02 4.93 1.32
N GLY A 134 47.39 4.31 2.31
CA GLY A 134 46.31 4.93 3.09
C GLY A 134 44.96 5.06 2.36
N ARG A 135 44.84 4.56 1.13
CA ARG A 135 43.60 4.60 0.35
C ARG A 135 42.57 3.60 0.89
N LEU A 136 41.31 4.02 0.92
CA LEU A 136 40.18 3.17 1.28
C LEU A 136 39.77 2.30 0.08
N ASN A 137 39.72 0.99 0.30
CA ASN A 137 39.36 -0.04 -0.68
C ASN A 137 38.07 -0.76 -0.23
N PRO A 138 37.28 -1.34 -1.16
CA PRO A 138 36.18 -2.21 -0.76
C PRO A 138 36.72 -3.48 -0.09
N GLU A 139 35.94 -4.08 0.81
CA GLU A 139 36.33 -5.26 1.58
C GLU A 139 36.62 -6.51 0.74
N GLU A 140 36.01 -6.61 -0.44
CA GLU A 140 36.21 -7.71 -1.39
C GLU A 140 37.57 -7.63 -2.13
N ALA A 141 38.24 -6.48 -2.08
CA ALA A 141 39.47 -6.28 -2.83
C ALA A 141 40.70 -6.76 -2.03
N ARG A 142 41.25 -7.91 -2.45
CA ARG A 142 42.51 -8.47 -1.91
C ARG A 142 43.73 -7.59 -2.17
N PHE A 143 43.66 -6.71 -3.17
CA PHE A 143 44.72 -5.79 -3.57
C PHE A 143 44.19 -4.36 -3.71
N CYS A 144 45.03 -3.39 -3.37
CA CYS A 144 44.68 -1.98 -3.39
C CYS A 144 44.50 -1.51 -4.83
N LEU A 145 43.33 -0.93 -5.13
CA LEU A 145 43.02 -0.39 -6.46
C LEU A 145 43.92 0.79 -6.89
N SER A 146 44.71 1.36 -5.96
CA SER A 146 45.58 2.50 -6.23
C SER A 146 47.07 2.17 -6.31
N CYS A 147 47.56 1.23 -5.51
CA CYS A 147 49.00 0.91 -5.44
C CYS A 147 49.33 -0.55 -5.71
N GLY A 148 48.33 -1.41 -5.92
CA GLY A 148 48.51 -2.83 -6.21
C GLY A 148 49.00 -3.70 -5.06
N GLN A 149 49.31 -3.12 -3.89
CA GLN A 149 49.71 -3.85 -2.69
C GLN A 149 48.51 -4.47 -1.98
N ALA A 150 48.74 -5.52 -1.19
CA ALA A 150 47.68 -6.11 -0.36
C ALA A 150 47.06 -5.05 0.59
N VAL A 151 45.73 -5.09 0.74
CA VAL A 151 44.96 -4.11 1.55
C VAL A 151 44.84 -4.57 2.99
#